data_AF-D5X514-F1
#
_entry.id   AF-D5X514-F1
#
_cell.length_a   1.000
_cell.length_b   1.000
_cell.length_c   1.000
_cell.angle_alpha   90.00
_cell.angle_beta   90.00
_cell.angle_gamma   90.00
#
_symmetry.space_group_name_H-M   'P 1'
#
loop_
_entity.id
_entity.type
_entity.pdbx_description
1 polymer ?
#
loop_
_entity_poly.entity_id
_entity_poly.type
_entity_poly.pdbx_seq_one_letter_code
_entity_poly.pdbx_strand_id
1 'polypeptide(L)'
;MPGMTTSKGDTVTFRIDPALKAELANVAGQHHQSLGELLRDLVRERLAAEQRRAFEAEARRQSLEAAAAARDPHSDEHDVMHELESALEEFNDEWK
;
A
#
# COMPACT_ATOMS: atom_id res chain seq x y z
N MET A 1 -22.14 -12.70 -32.17
CA MET A 1 -20.80 -12.73 -31.56
C MET A 1 -20.15 -11.37 -31.78
N PRO A 2 -20.13 -10.45 -30.81
CA PRO A 2 -19.41 -9.19 -30.99
C PRO A 2 -17.91 -9.45 -30.85
N GLY A 3 -17.15 -9.02 -31.85
CA GLY A 3 -15.70 -9.17 -31.90
C GLY A 3 -15.05 -8.45 -30.74
N MET A 4 -14.20 -9.17 -30.02
CA MET A 4 -13.37 -8.66 -28.94
C MET A 4 -12.35 -7.68 -29.53
N THR A 5 -12.69 -6.39 -29.56
CA THR A 5 -11.73 -5.34 -29.89
C THR A 5 -10.76 -5.21 -28.72
N THR A 6 -9.64 -5.91 -28.80
CA THR A 6 -8.46 -5.58 -27.99
C THR A 6 -8.07 -4.14 -28.32
N SER A 7 -8.47 -3.19 -27.48
CA SER A 7 -8.02 -1.80 -27.59
C SER A 7 -6.49 -1.81 -27.62
N LYS A 8 -5.88 -1.20 -28.65
CA LYS A 8 -4.43 -0.94 -28.64
C LYS A 8 -4.14 -0.15 -27.37
N GLY A 9 -3.35 -0.73 -26.47
CA GLY A 9 -2.95 -0.03 -25.25
C GLY A 9 -2.24 1.29 -25.58
N ASP A 10 -2.47 2.30 -24.76
CA ASP A 10 -1.79 3.60 -24.90
C ASP A 10 -0.27 3.39 -24.87
N THR A 11 0.43 3.98 -25.83
CA THR A 11 1.87 3.80 -25.99
C THR A 11 2.62 5.00 -25.44
N VAL A 12 3.53 4.76 -24.51
CA VAL A 12 4.43 5.78 -23.94
C VAL A 12 5.85 5.52 -24.43
N THR A 13 6.45 6.51 -25.12
CA THR A 13 7.83 6.44 -25.58
C THR A 13 8.73 7.20 -24.63
N PHE A 14 9.70 6.51 -24.02
CA PHE A 14 10.71 7.11 -23.15
C PHE A 14 12.08 7.08 -23.84
N ARG A 15 12.89 8.10 -23.60
CA ARG A 15 14.31 8.11 -23.96
C ARG A 15 15.10 7.85 -22.68
N ILE A 16 15.95 6.84 -22.72
CA ILE A 16 16.86 6.48 -21.62
C ILE A 16 18.29 6.48 -22.14
N ASP A 17 19.22 6.61 -21.21
CA ASP A 17 20.65 6.50 -21.51
C ASP A 17 20.95 5.12 -22.16
N PRO A 18 21.80 5.07 -23.20
CA PRO A 18 22.15 3.82 -23.85
C PRO A 18 22.79 2.78 -22.92
N ALA A 19 23.58 3.19 -21.92
CA ALA A 19 24.17 2.28 -20.93
C ALA A 19 23.07 1.69 -20.04
N LEU A 20 22.13 2.53 -19.58
CA LEU A 20 21.00 2.07 -18.79
C LEU A 20 20.11 1.08 -19.56
N LYS A 21 19.91 1.30 -20.86
CA LYS A 21 19.20 0.33 -21.72
C LYS A 21 19.90 -1.02 -21.76
N ALA A 22 21.24 -1.03 -21.86
CA ALA A 22 22.02 -2.26 -21.91
C ALA A 22 21.93 -3.03 -20.59
N GLU A 23 22.02 -2.33 -19.46
CA GLU A 23 21.84 -2.92 -18.13
C GLU A 23 20.45 -3.52 -17.96
N LEU A 24 19.39 -2.78 -18.31
CA LEU A 24 18.02 -3.28 -18.24
C LEU A 24 17.79 -4.49 -19.16
N ALA A 25 18.40 -4.51 -20.34
CA ALA A 25 18.31 -5.65 -21.24
C ALA A 25 19.03 -6.89 -20.67
N ASN A 26 20.15 -6.70 -19.99
CA ASN A 26 20.87 -7.78 -19.31
C ASN A 26 20.01 -8.36 -18.17
N VAL A 27 19.44 -7.50 -17.32
CA VAL A 27 18.53 -7.92 -16.24
C VAL A 27 17.32 -8.65 -16.81
N ALA A 28 16.68 -8.11 -17.85
CA ALA A 28 15.54 -8.79 -18.50
C ALA A 28 15.94 -10.19 -19.01
N GLY A 29 17.14 -10.31 -19.59
CA GLY A 29 17.70 -11.59 -20.04
C GLY A 29 17.91 -12.58 -18.90
N GLN A 30 18.42 -12.14 -17.75
CA GLN A 30 18.61 -12.98 -16.55
C GLN A 30 17.28 -13.50 -15.99
N HIS A 31 16.23 -12.69 -16.07
CA HIS A 31 14.89 -13.06 -15.61
C HIS A 31 14.06 -13.82 -16.67
N HIS A 32 14.62 -14.07 -17.86
CA HIS A 32 13.91 -14.66 -19.01
C HIS A 32 12.65 -13.87 -19.43
N GLN A 33 12.69 -12.56 -19.32
CA GLN A 33 11.57 -11.66 -19.63
C GLN A 33 11.94 -10.71 -20.78
N SER A 34 10.93 -10.17 -21.46
CA SER A 34 11.15 -9.06 -22.38
C SER A 34 11.41 -7.76 -21.61
N LEU A 35 12.19 -6.84 -22.20
CA LEU A 35 12.43 -5.52 -21.61
C LEU A 35 11.13 -4.76 -21.31
N GLY A 36 10.11 -4.93 -22.15
CA GLY A 36 8.79 -4.32 -21.96
C GLY A 36 7.96 -4.96 -20.84
N GLU A 37 8.20 -6.22 -20.49
CA GLU A 37 7.60 -6.86 -19.31
C GLU A 37 8.29 -6.37 -18.04
N LEU A 38 9.62 -6.39 -18.01
CA LEU A 38 10.41 -5.88 -16.89
C LEU A 38 10.01 -4.44 -16.54
N LEU A 39 9.89 -3.57 -17.55
CA LEU A 39 9.48 -2.18 -17.32
C LEU A 39 8.04 -2.05 -16.81
N ARG A 40 7.11 -2.88 -17.30
CA ARG A 40 5.73 -2.88 -16.79
C ARG A 40 5.68 -3.28 -15.33
N ASP A 41 6.48 -4.26 -14.94
CA ASP A 41 6.52 -4.75 -13.57
C ASP A 41 7.18 -3.73 -12.64
N LEU A 42 8.31 -3.13 -13.04
CA LEU A 42 8.94 -2.04 -12.30
C LEU A 42 8.00 -0.84 -12.06
N VAL A 43 7.21 -0.47 -13.08
CA VAL A 43 6.23 0.62 -12.95
C VAL A 43 5.11 0.22 -11.98
N ARG A 44 4.59 -1.01 -12.06
CA ARG A 44 3.55 -1.51 -11.16
C ARG A 44 4.03 -1.55 -9.72
N GLU A 45 5.22 -2.07 -9.48
CA GLU A 45 5.84 -2.12 -8.15
C GLU A 45 6.02 -0.71 -7.57
N ARG A 46 6.50 0.24 -8.39
CA ARG A 46 6.63 1.63 -7.92
C ARG A 46 5.28 2.24 -7.56
N LEU A 47 4.26 2.06 -8.39
CA LEU A 47 2.92 2.57 -8.11
C LEU A 47 2.31 1.92 -6.86
N ALA A 48 2.49 0.62 -6.68
CA ALA A 48 2.03 -0.08 -5.48
C ALA A 48 2.74 0.42 -4.21
N ALA A 49 4.04 0.69 -4.29
CA ALA A 49 4.81 1.25 -3.19
C ALA A 49 4.33 2.67 -2.81
N GLU A 50 4.05 3.53 -3.79
CA GLU A 50 3.51 4.87 -3.53
C GLU A 50 2.10 4.82 -2.93
N GLN A 51 1.22 3.94 -3.45
CA GLN A 51 -0.12 3.74 -2.88
C GLN A 51 -0.05 3.24 -1.44
N ARG A 52 0.86 2.30 -1.14
CA ARG A 52 1.08 1.81 0.21
C ARG A 52 1.55 2.92 1.14
N ARG A 53 2.50 3.75 0.71
CA ARG A 53 2.98 4.89 1.51
C ARG A 53 1.88 5.91 1.79
N ALA A 54 1.05 6.23 0.79
CA ALA A 54 -0.08 7.11 0.96
C ALA A 54 -1.10 6.54 1.96
N PHE A 55 -1.39 5.24 1.85
CA PHE A 55 -2.26 4.53 2.79
C PHE A 55 -1.69 4.53 4.23
N GLU A 56 -0.41 4.22 4.40
CA GLU A 56 0.24 4.22 5.72
C GLU A 56 0.27 5.61 6.36
N ALA A 57 0.52 6.65 5.56
CA ALA A 57 0.46 8.03 6.03
C ALA A 57 -0.94 8.41 6.51
N GLU A 58 -1.97 8.00 5.76
CA GLU A 58 -3.37 8.22 6.12
C GLU A 58 -3.78 7.44 7.36
N ALA A 59 -3.44 6.15 7.43
CA ALA A 59 -3.73 5.30 8.57
C ALA A 59 -3.04 5.84 9.85
N ARG A 60 -1.81 6.35 9.71
CA ARG A 60 -1.10 7.01 10.82
C ARG A 60 -1.81 8.27 11.27
N ARG A 61 -2.31 9.09 10.35
CA ARG A 61 -3.06 10.31 10.68
C ARG A 61 -4.32 9.96 11.48
N GLN A 62 -5.12 9.03 10.97
CA GLN A 62 -6.36 8.59 11.61
C GLN A 62 -6.11 7.93 12.97
N SER A 63 -5.06 7.12 13.08
CA SER A 63 -4.67 6.51 14.36
C SER A 63 -4.31 7.56 15.41
N LEU A 64 -3.62 8.63 15.03
CA LEU A 64 -3.30 9.74 15.93
C LEU A 64 -4.55 10.53 16.34
N GLU A 65 -5.47 10.77 15.40
CA GLU A 65 -6.77 11.41 15.68
C GLU A 65 -7.60 10.58 16.66
N ALA A 66 -7.70 9.26 16.45
CA ALA A 66 -8.41 8.36 17.35
C ALA A 66 -7.76 8.27 18.74
N ALA A 67 -6.42 8.24 18.80
CA ALA A 67 -5.70 8.26 20.07
C ALA A 67 -5.85 9.58 20.83
N ALA A 68 -6.00 10.70 20.12
CA ALA A 68 -6.30 11.99 20.72
C ALA A 68 -7.74 12.04 21.24
N ALA A 69 -8.71 11.53 20.47
CA ALA A 69 -10.11 11.42 20.88
C ALA A 69 -10.23 10.54 22.14
N ALA A 70 -9.69 9.32 22.13
CA ALA A 70 -9.73 8.41 23.30
C ALA A 70 -9.11 8.98 24.59
N ARG A 71 -8.28 10.02 24.51
CA ARG A 71 -7.71 10.72 25.67
C ARG A 71 -8.59 11.85 26.20
N ASP A 72 -9.58 12.28 25.44
CA ASP A 72 -10.56 13.29 25.86
C ASP A 72 -11.64 12.62 26.72
N PRO A 73 -11.73 12.93 28.03
CA PRO A 73 -12.70 12.32 28.94
C PRO A 73 -14.17 12.56 28.61
N HIS A 74 -14.45 13.44 27.63
CA HIS A 74 -15.80 13.76 27.18
C HIS A 74 -16.11 13.19 25.79
N SER A 75 -15.22 12.38 25.22
CA SER A 75 -15.45 11.73 23.93
C SER A 75 -16.08 10.35 24.09
N ASP A 76 -16.90 9.98 23.11
CA ASP A 76 -17.46 8.63 23.03
C ASP A 76 -16.34 7.56 22.90
N GLU A 77 -15.22 7.90 22.24
CA GLU A 77 -14.05 7.03 22.14
C GLU A 77 -13.40 6.76 23.51
N HIS A 78 -13.38 7.73 24.42
CA HIS A 78 -12.87 7.54 25.77
C HIS A 78 -13.74 6.58 26.57
N ASP A 79 -15.06 6.73 26.47
CA ASP A 79 -16.02 5.85 27.16
C ASP A 79 -15.87 4.40 26.67
N VAL A 80 -15.75 4.19 25.35
CA VAL A 80 -15.51 2.86 24.77
C VAL A 80 -14.17 2.27 25.22
N MET A 81 -13.10 3.05 25.23
CA MET A 81 -11.79 2.57 25.69
C MET A 81 -11.79 2.22 27.17
N HIS A 82 -12.49 3.00 28.00
CA HIS A 82 -12.66 2.73 29.42
C HIS A 82 -13.48 1.47 29.67
N GLU A 83 -14.54 1.23 28.90
CA GLU A 83 -15.32 -0.02 28.96
C GLU A 83 -14.47 -1.24 28.62
N LEU A 84 -13.66 -1.16 27.55
CA LEU A 84 -12.74 -2.23 27.15
C LEU A 84 -11.67 -2.52 28.20
N GLU A 85 -11.10 -1.49 28.83
CA GLU A 85 -10.12 -1.63 29.91
C GLU A 85 -10.76 -2.31 31.13
N SER A 86 -11.97 -1.89 31.50
CA SER A 86 -12.72 -2.46 32.63
C SER A 86 -13.05 -3.94 32.40
N ALA A 87 -13.49 -4.30 31.19
CA ALA A 87 -13.78 -5.69 30.82
C ALA A 87 -12.51 -6.57 30.80
N LEU A 88 -11.37 -6.00 30.42
CA LEU A 88 -10.09 -6.70 30.43
C LEU A 88 -9.59 -6.98 31.86
N GLU A 89 -9.76 -6.01 32.77
CA GLU A 89 -9.44 -6.18 34.19
C GLU A 89 -10.32 -7.26 34.83
N GLU A 90 -11.63 -7.24 34.58
CA GLU A 90 -12.57 -8.26 35.07
C GLU A 90 -12.19 -9.67 34.58
N PHE A 91 -11.85 -9.81 33.30
CA PHE A 91 -11.35 -11.07 32.75
C PHE A 91 -10.06 -11.54 33.44
N ASN A 92 -9.12 -10.64 33.71
CA ASN A 92 -7.86 -11.01 34.36
C ASN A 92 -8.04 -11.48 35.81
N ASP A 93 -9.04 -10.94 36.51
CA ASP A 93 -9.37 -11.33 37.88
C ASP A 93 -10.16 -12.66 37.93
N GLU A 94 -10.94 -13.00 36.90
CA GLU A 94 -11.64 -14.30 36.79
C GLU A 94 -10.67 -15.49 36.63
N TRP A 95 -9.49 -15.27 36.03
CA TRP A 95 -8.50 -16.31 35.73
C TRP A 95 -7.34 -16.39 36.74
N LYS A 96 -7.46 -15.72 37.89
CA LYS A 96 -6.52 -15.78 39.02
C LYS A 96 -6.99 -16.75 40.11
#